data_AF-A0A523ZEW0-F1
#
_entry.id   AF-A0A523ZEW0-F1
#
_cell.length_a   1.000
_cell.length_b   1.000
_cell.length_c   1.000
_cell.angle_alpha   90.00
_cell.angle_beta   90.00
_cell.angle_gamma   90.00
#
_symmetry.space_group_name_H-M   'P 1'
#
loop_
_entity.id
_entity.type
_entity.pdbx_description
1 polymer ?
#
loop_
_entity_poly.entity_id
_entity_poly.type
_entity_poly.pdbx_seq_one_letter_code
_entity_poly.pdbx_strand_id
1 'polypeptide(L)'
;MISPTINKLISPIVNVKDGKIIVKDKSKLASKKWDELVWQAVFGKEKDKQSARWVIWETGQSLGIRPASINELYMARGREKVSLDFTVPAINLRGMAYDMARAVFKVAKKLKVGALICELARSEMGYTDQPPEEYAIVVLAAAAREGWKGPLFIQGDHFQTKVVEPGVPKEGEVKAVKDLTKESIDAGFYNIDIDTSTLVDLDRETEKKQ
;
A
#
# COMPACT_ATOMS: atom_id res chain seq x y z
N MET A 1 -11.60 18.29 10.69
CA MET A 1 -11.79 18.05 12.14
C MET A 1 -12.09 16.59 12.36
N ILE A 2 -11.39 15.92 13.31
CA ILE A 2 -11.61 14.52 13.65
C ILE A 2 -13.03 14.35 14.22
N SER A 3 -13.73 13.31 13.80
CA SER A 3 -15.08 13.05 14.31
C SER A 3 -15.06 12.70 15.82
N PRO A 4 -16.16 12.94 16.56
CA PRO A 4 -16.25 12.55 17.96
C PRO A 4 -16.04 11.04 18.20
N THR A 5 -16.54 10.21 17.28
CA THR A 5 -16.36 8.75 17.30
C THR A 5 -14.89 8.39 17.25
N ILE A 6 -14.16 8.91 16.26
CA ILE A 6 -12.73 8.62 16.09
C ILE A 6 -11.92 9.20 17.25
N ASN A 7 -12.24 10.42 17.71
CA ASN A 7 -11.55 11.03 18.85
C ASN A 7 -11.63 10.16 20.12
N LYS A 8 -12.81 9.58 20.39
CA LYS A 8 -13.00 8.66 21.53
C LYS A 8 -12.13 7.40 21.40
N LEU A 9 -12.05 6.82 20.20
CA LEU A 9 -11.23 5.62 19.94
C LEU A 9 -9.73 5.88 20.12
N ILE A 10 -9.25 7.03 19.64
CA ILE A 10 -7.81 7.30 19.51
C ILE A 10 -7.22 8.01 20.74
N SER A 11 -8.04 8.70 21.54
CA SER A 11 -7.58 9.45 22.73
C SER A 11 -6.68 8.66 23.71
N PRO A 12 -6.84 7.35 23.93
CA PRO A 12 -5.90 6.58 24.77
C PRO A 12 -4.59 6.22 24.06
N ILE A 13 -4.53 6.28 22.72
CA ILE A 13 -3.42 5.82 21.87
C ILE A 13 -2.53 7.01 21.46
N VAL A 14 -3.15 8.09 21.00
CA VAL A 14 -2.46 9.25 20.42
C VAL A 14 -2.94 10.57 21.02
N ASN A 15 -2.13 11.61 20.84
CA ASN A 15 -2.52 13.00 21.03
C ASN A 15 -2.60 13.68 19.66
N VAL A 16 -3.58 14.55 19.47
CA VAL A 16 -3.73 15.35 18.27
C VAL A 16 -3.49 16.80 18.65
N LYS A 17 -2.44 17.41 18.11
CA LYS A 17 -2.07 18.79 18.41
C LYS A 17 -1.59 19.47 17.12
N ASP A 18 -2.15 20.64 16.82
CA ASP A 18 -1.77 21.48 15.67
C ASP A 18 -1.74 20.72 14.32
N GLY A 19 -2.73 19.83 14.11
CA GLY A 19 -2.81 19.00 12.91
C GLY A 19 -1.75 17.90 12.83
N LYS A 20 -1.08 17.56 13.93
CA LYS A 20 -0.10 16.47 14.02
C LYS A 20 -0.53 15.43 15.03
N ILE A 21 -0.10 14.19 14.79
CA ILE A 21 -0.28 13.07 15.71
C ILE A 21 1.00 12.79 16.47
N ILE A 22 0.86 12.60 17.78
CA ILE A 22 1.92 12.10 18.65
C ILE A 22 1.42 10.82 19.32
N VAL A 23 2.11 9.71 19.09
CA VAL A 23 1.79 8.44 19.76
C VAL A 23 2.16 8.53 21.23
N LYS A 24 1.17 8.43 22.12
CA LYS A 24 1.36 8.48 23.59
C LYS A 24 2.01 7.20 24.11
N ASP A 25 1.52 6.07 23.60
CA ASP A 25 1.92 4.75 24.05
C ASP A 25 1.87 3.76 22.87
N LYS A 26 3.05 3.31 22.43
CA LYS A 26 3.19 2.39 21.29
C LYS A 26 2.56 1.02 21.58
N SER A 27 2.49 0.59 22.85
CA SER A 27 1.88 -0.69 23.20
C SER A 27 0.38 -0.73 22.88
N LYS A 28 -0.27 0.43 22.86
CA LYS A 28 -1.70 0.54 22.56
C LYS A 28 -2.03 0.46 21.07
N LEU A 29 -1.04 0.51 20.19
CA LEU A 29 -1.24 0.20 18.76
C LEU A 29 -1.60 -1.28 18.56
N ALA A 30 -1.19 -2.16 19.49
CA ALA A 30 -1.60 -3.56 19.54
C ALA A 30 -2.97 -3.80 20.21
N SER A 31 -3.73 -2.75 20.52
CA SER A 31 -5.04 -2.86 21.19
C SER A 31 -6.21 -3.09 20.23
N LYS A 32 -7.34 -3.55 20.78
CA LYS A 32 -8.62 -3.65 20.04
C LYS A 32 -9.12 -2.31 19.51
N LYS A 33 -8.78 -1.19 20.16
CA LYS A 33 -9.18 0.15 19.71
C LYS A 33 -8.47 0.56 18.42
N TRP A 34 -7.24 0.09 18.22
CA TRP A 34 -6.56 0.27 16.94
C TRP A 34 -7.25 -0.55 15.85
N ASP A 35 -7.60 -1.80 16.13
CA ASP A 35 -8.35 -2.62 15.18
C ASP A 35 -9.72 -2.01 14.82
N GLU A 36 -10.42 -1.43 15.80
CA GLU A 36 -11.67 -0.69 15.58
C GLU A 36 -11.46 0.58 14.76
N LEU A 37 -10.34 1.29 14.94
CA LEU A 37 -9.97 2.43 14.08
C LEU A 37 -9.80 2.00 12.62
N VAL A 38 -9.11 0.88 12.38
CA VAL A 38 -8.95 0.32 11.03
C VAL A 38 -10.30 -0.09 10.45
N TRP A 39 -11.18 -0.70 11.26
CA TRP A 39 -12.53 -1.02 10.84
C TRP A 39 -13.29 0.24 10.39
N GLN A 40 -13.20 1.35 11.13
CA GLN A 40 -13.82 2.62 10.73
C GLN A 40 -13.21 3.18 9.43
N ALA A 41 -11.90 3.00 9.21
CA ALA A 41 -11.22 3.46 7.98
C ALA A 41 -11.67 2.72 6.70
N VAL A 42 -12.32 1.57 6.85
CA VAL A 42 -12.84 0.74 5.75
C VAL A 42 -14.37 0.84 5.69
N PHE A 43 -15.05 0.50 6.78
CA PHE A 43 -16.50 0.30 6.85
C PHE A 43 -17.25 1.43 7.57
N GLY A 44 -16.54 2.43 8.10
CA GLY A 44 -17.16 3.57 8.78
C GLY A 44 -17.96 4.47 7.82
N LYS A 45 -18.81 5.31 8.41
CA LYS A 45 -19.46 6.40 7.66
C LYS A 45 -18.42 7.37 7.15
N GLU A 46 -18.71 8.08 6.05
CA GLU A 46 -17.74 8.93 5.33
C GLU A 46 -16.87 9.82 6.24
N LYS A 47 -17.49 10.54 7.18
CA LYS A 47 -16.77 11.40 8.12
C LYS A 47 -15.83 10.64 9.08
N ASP A 48 -16.27 9.49 9.57
CA ASP A 48 -15.50 8.63 10.47
C ASP A 48 -14.38 7.93 9.70
N LYS A 49 -14.67 7.48 8.47
CA LYS A 49 -13.74 6.87 7.53
C LYS A 49 -12.56 7.80 7.22
N GLN A 50 -12.83 9.01 6.75
CA GLN A 50 -11.78 10.00 6.45
C GLN A 50 -10.98 10.38 7.71
N SER A 51 -11.66 10.54 8.84
CA SER A 51 -10.98 10.83 10.12
C SER A 51 -10.04 9.68 10.53
N ALA A 52 -10.48 8.43 10.38
CA ALA A 52 -9.68 7.26 10.72
C ALA A 52 -8.48 7.09 9.79
N ARG A 53 -8.66 7.24 8.47
CA ARG A 53 -7.59 7.21 7.47
C ARG A 53 -6.51 8.25 7.78
N TRP A 54 -6.92 9.50 8.02
CA TRP A 54 -6.00 10.56 8.40
C TRP A 54 -5.22 10.24 9.68
N VAL A 55 -5.90 9.70 10.70
CA VAL A 55 -5.22 9.31 11.95
C VAL A 55 -4.19 8.21 11.72
N ILE A 56 -4.54 7.18 10.95
CA ILE A 56 -3.63 6.06 10.65
C ILE A 56 -2.41 6.59 9.89
N TRP A 57 -2.64 7.42 8.88
CA TRP A 57 -1.59 8.05 8.09
C TRP A 57 -0.60 8.81 8.96
N GLU A 58 -1.08 9.80 9.71
CA GLU A 58 -0.24 10.64 10.58
C GLU A 58 0.44 9.85 11.70
N THR A 59 -0.19 8.78 12.20
CA THR A 59 0.44 7.85 13.14
C THR A 59 1.65 7.16 12.51
N GLY A 60 1.53 6.67 11.27
CA GLY A 60 2.64 6.12 10.50
C GLY A 60 3.79 7.12 10.36
N GLN A 61 3.47 8.36 9.95
CA GLN A 61 4.45 9.43 9.79
C GLN A 61 5.20 9.74 11.09
N SER A 62 4.49 9.78 12.22
CA SER A 62 5.05 9.98 13.57
C SER A 62 5.94 8.83 14.03
N LEU A 63 5.68 7.60 13.56
CA LEU A 63 6.46 6.42 13.90
C LEU A 63 7.65 6.18 12.96
N GLY A 64 7.76 6.95 11.87
CA GLY A 64 8.75 6.74 10.82
C GLY A 64 8.42 5.55 9.92
N ILE A 65 7.13 5.20 9.83
CA ILE A 65 6.61 4.19 8.90
C ILE A 65 5.99 4.97 7.75
N ARG A 66 6.70 5.05 6.62
CA ARG A 66 6.33 5.94 5.53
C ARG A 66 6.31 5.17 4.23
N PRO A 67 5.26 5.32 3.40
CA PRO A 67 5.32 4.86 2.02
C PRO A 67 6.57 5.42 1.34
N ALA A 68 7.31 4.55 0.66
CA ALA A 68 8.58 4.90 -0.01
C ALA A 68 8.73 4.13 -1.31
N SER A 69 9.53 4.67 -2.23
CA SER A 69 9.95 3.95 -3.45
C SER A 69 11.12 3.03 -3.12
N ILE A 70 11.11 1.81 -3.68
CA ILE A 70 12.22 0.86 -3.54
C ILE A 70 13.42 1.20 -4.44
N ASN A 71 13.28 2.19 -5.32
CA ASN A 71 14.27 2.57 -6.33
C ASN A 71 15.71 2.63 -5.79
N GLU A 72 15.94 3.34 -4.69
CA GLU A 72 17.30 3.52 -4.17
C GLU A 72 17.95 2.21 -3.72
N LEU A 73 17.18 1.24 -3.21
CA LEU A 73 17.69 -0.08 -2.86
C LEU A 73 18.16 -0.83 -4.10
N TYR A 74 17.36 -0.81 -5.18
CA TYR A 74 17.68 -1.49 -6.42
C TYR A 74 18.79 -0.79 -7.22
N MET A 75 18.84 0.55 -7.20
CA MET A 75 19.95 1.31 -7.77
C MET A 75 21.27 1.05 -7.03
N ALA A 76 21.22 0.93 -5.70
CA ALA A 76 22.40 0.51 -4.93
C ALA A 76 22.82 -0.92 -5.27
N ARG A 77 21.86 -1.84 -5.45
CA ARG A 77 22.13 -3.23 -5.85
C ARG A 77 22.78 -3.33 -7.23
N GLY A 78 22.26 -2.61 -8.23
CA GLY A 78 22.85 -2.58 -9.58
C GLY A 78 24.25 -1.97 -9.64
N ARG A 79 24.65 -1.21 -8.61
CA ARG A 79 26.01 -0.67 -8.41
C ARG A 79 26.85 -1.50 -7.44
N GLU A 80 26.38 -2.68 -7.05
CA GLU A 80 27.04 -3.58 -6.10
C GLU A 80 27.36 -2.94 -4.73
N LYS A 81 26.58 -1.93 -4.31
CA LYS A 81 26.72 -1.25 -3.01
C LYS A 81 25.99 -1.95 -1.86
N VAL A 82 25.21 -2.98 -2.18
CA VAL A 82 24.55 -3.88 -1.24
C VAL A 82 24.77 -5.31 -1.71
N SER A 83 24.59 -6.26 -0.81
CA SER A 83 24.79 -7.68 -1.12
C SER A 83 23.87 -8.16 -2.25
N LEU A 84 24.34 -9.12 -3.04
CA LEU A 84 23.58 -9.76 -4.12
C LEU A 84 22.91 -11.07 -3.69
N ASP A 85 23.15 -11.53 -2.46
CA ASP A 85 22.73 -12.83 -1.91
C ASP A 85 21.33 -12.83 -1.27
N PHE A 86 20.53 -11.79 -1.50
CA PHE A 86 19.15 -11.71 -0.99
C PHE A 86 18.15 -11.32 -2.09
N THR A 87 16.88 -11.61 -1.82
CA THR A 87 15.73 -11.14 -2.60
C THR A 87 14.81 -10.30 -1.71
N VAL A 88 13.98 -9.46 -2.33
CA VAL A 88 12.93 -8.72 -1.63
C VAL A 88 11.61 -9.46 -1.89
N PRO A 89 10.91 -9.98 -0.87
CA PRO A 89 9.61 -10.61 -1.08
C PRO A 89 8.57 -9.54 -1.46
N ALA A 90 7.84 -9.78 -2.54
CA ALA A 90 6.63 -9.08 -2.91
C ALA A 90 5.44 -10.00 -2.66
N ILE A 91 4.41 -9.48 -1.97
CA ILE A 91 3.31 -10.28 -1.43
C ILE A 91 2.00 -9.60 -1.77
N ASN A 92 1.20 -10.21 -2.64
CA ASN A 92 -0.19 -9.79 -2.84
C ASN A 92 -1.00 -10.02 -1.56
N LEU A 93 -1.64 -8.96 -1.06
CA LEU A 93 -2.54 -9.04 0.10
C LEU A 93 -3.94 -8.64 -0.36
N ARG A 94 -4.93 -9.53 -0.26
CA ARG A 94 -6.29 -9.29 -0.77
C ARG A 94 -7.37 -9.92 0.12
N GLY A 95 -8.57 -9.35 0.10
CA GLY A 95 -9.69 -9.80 0.93
C GLY A 95 -9.50 -9.42 2.40
N MET A 96 -8.74 -10.22 3.16
CA MET A 96 -8.40 -9.91 4.57
C MET A 96 -7.11 -9.10 4.69
N ALA A 97 -6.99 -8.05 3.87
CA ALA A 97 -5.73 -7.31 3.66
C ALA A 97 -5.07 -6.85 4.98
N TYR A 98 -5.85 -6.33 5.93
CA TYR A 98 -5.33 -5.92 7.24
C TYR A 98 -4.75 -7.09 8.05
N ASP A 99 -5.47 -8.20 8.15
CA ASP A 99 -5.03 -9.37 8.95
C ASP A 99 -3.84 -10.09 8.29
N MET A 100 -3.85 -10.20 6.95
CA MET A 100 -2.71 -10.73 6.21
C MET A 100 -1.48 -9.84 6.37
N ALA A 101 -1.63 -8.51 6.23
CA ALA A 101 -0.54 -7.57 6.44
C ALA A 101 0.02 -7.68 7.87
N ARG A 102 -0.82 -7.81 8.89
CA ARG A 102 -0.38 -8.03 10.27
C ARG A 102 0.44 -9.31 10.41
N ALA A 103 -0.03 -10.42 9.82
CA ALA A 103 0.72 -11.67 9.83
C ALA A 103 2.10 -11.50 9.17
N VAL A 104 2.16 -10.82 8.02
CA VAL A 104 3.41 -10.50 7.32
C VAL A 104 4.34 -9.68 8.20
N PHE A 105 3.90 -8.54 8.75
CA PHE A 105 4.78 -7.69 9.58
C PHE A 105 5.24 -8.36 10.87
N LYS A 106 4.37 -9.17 11.50
CA LYS A 106 4.73 -9.95 12.68
C LYS A 106 5.86 -10.94 12.37
N VAL A 107 5.76 -11.66 11.25
CA VAL A 107 6.79 -12.62 10.80
C VAL A 107 8.04 -11.89 10.34
N ALA A 108 7.91 -10.83 9.56
CA ALA A 108 9.01 -10.01 9.06
C ALA A 108 9.88 -9.48 10.23
N LYS A 109 9.24 -9.00 11.30
CA LYS A 109 9.93 -8.57 12.52
C LYS A 109 10.65 -9.71 13.22
N LYS A 110 10.00 -10.89 13.35
CA LYS A 110 10.63 -12.09 13.95
C LYS A 110 11.87 -12.53 13.16
N LEU A 111 11.81 -12.47 11.84
CA LEU A 111 12.89 -12.85 10.93
C LEU A 111 13.89 -11.73 10.63
N LYS A 112 13.68 -10.53 11.19
CA LYS A 112 14.51 -9.34 10.95
C LYS A 112 14.65 -8.99 9.45
N VAL A 113 13.54 -9.12 8.70
CA VAL A 113 13.48 -8.73 7.29
C VAL A 113 13.76 -7.24 7.16
N GLY A 114 14.65 -6.87 6.23
CA GLY A 114 15.01 -5.47 5.99
C GLY A 114 14.05 -4.74 5.05
N ALA A 115 13.68 -5.39 3.93
CA ALA A 115 12.75 -4.86 2.94
C ALA A 115 11.74 -5.94 2.54
N LEU A 116 10.49 -5.52 2.35
CA LEU A 116 9.40 -6.33 1.80
C LEU A 116 8.44 -5.40 1.06
N ILE A 117 7.75 -5.91 0.07
CA ILE A 117 6.74 -5.20 -0.71
C ILE A 117 5.37 -5.80 -0.40
N CYS A 118 4.41 -4.94 -0.05
CA CYS A 118 2.99 -5.29 -0.02
C CYS A 118 2.37 -4.81 -1.32
N GLU A 119 1.75 -5.69 -2.09
CA GLU A 119 1.22 -5.35 -3.40
C GLU A 119 -0.26 -5.72 -3.56
N LEU A 120 -0.90 -5.07 -4.52
CA LEU A 120 -2.28 -5.33 -4.93
C LEU A 120 -2.39 -5.08 -6.42
N ALA A 121 -2.92 -6.06 -7.16
CA ALA A 121 -3.02 -5.93 -8.60
C ALA A 121 -4.27 -5.17 -9.04
N ARG A 122 -4.22 -4.57 -10.24
CA ARG A 122 -5.39 -3.85 -10.80
C ARG A 122 -6.64 -4.74 -10.88
N SER A 123 -6.48 -6.00 -11.22
CA SER A 123 -7.60 -6.96 -11.25
C SER A 123 -8.16 -7.21 -9.85
N GLU A 124 -7.28 -7.34 -8.85
CA GLU A 124 -7.61 -7.56 -7.45
C GLU A 124 -8.41 -6.40 -6.87
N MET A 125 -7.95 -5.16 -7.09
CA MET A 125 -8.69 -3.94 -6.73
C MET A 125 -10.14 -3.98 -7.26
N GLY A 126 -10.32 -4.43 -8.51
CA GLY A 126 -11.62 -4.49 -9.16
C GLY A 126 -12.58 -5.51 -8.55
N TYR A 127 -12.14 -6.75 -8.30
CA TYR A 127 -13.05 -7.79 -7.76
C TYR A 127 -13.21 -7.74 -6.25
N THR A 128 -12.29 -7.10 -5.51
CA THR A 128 -12.45 -6.87 -4.06
C THR A 128 -13.09 -5.53 -3.73
N ASP A 129 -13.35 -4.68 -4.73
CA ASP A 129 -13.81 -3.28 -4.54
C ASP A 129 -12.91 -2.52 -3.55
N GLN A 130 -11.59 -2.70 -3.69
CA GLN A 130 -10.60 -2.14 -2.77
C GLN A 130 -9.76 -1.06 -3.48
N PRO A 131 -10.03 0.23 -3.22
CA PRO A 131 -9.29 1.31 -3.84
C PRO A 131 -7.87 1.44 -3.22
N PRO A 132 -6.92 2.06 -3.94
CA PRO A 132 -5.54 2.25 -3.46
C PRO A 132 -5.46 2.91 -2.08
N GLU A 133 -6.25 3.96 -1.80
CA GLU A 133 -6.25 4.64 -0.51
C GLU A 133 -6.58 3.68 0.65
N GLU A 134 -7.58 2.82 0.46
CA GLU A 134 -7.95 1.85 1.48
C GLU A 134 -6.81 0.86 1.74
N TYR A 135 -6.27 0.28 0.67
CA TYR A 135 -5.19 -0.70 0.75
C TYR A 135 -3.98 -0.12 1.48
N ALA A 136 -3.53 1.08 1.09
CA ALA A 136 -2.39 1.72 1.71
C ALA A 136 -2.61 1.97 3.20
N ILE A 137 -3.81 2.43 3.58
CA ILE A 137 -4.15 2.68 4.98
C ILE A 137 -4.17 1.39 5.81
N VAL A 138 -4.75 0.30 5.32
CA VAL A 138 -4.78 -0.96 6.08
C VAL A 138 -3.38 -1.57 6.23
N VAL A 139 -2.54 -1.50 5.19
CA VAL A 139 -1.14 -1.97 5.26
C VAL A 139 -0.35 -1.12 6.25
N LEU A 140 -0.48 0.21 6.19
CA LEU A 140 0.16 1.13 7.13
C LEU A 140 -0.28 0.87 8.58
N ALA A 141 -1.58 0.63 8.79
CA ALA A 141 -2.10 0.32 10.11
C ALA A 141 -1.55 -0.99 10.67
N ALA A 142 -1.42 -2.02 9.83
CA ALA A 142 -0.83 -3.29 10.20
C ALA A 142 0.67 -3.13 10.55
N ALA A 143 1.41 -2.37 9.75
CA ALA A 143 2.82 -2.05 10.01
C ALA A 143 2.99 -1.34 11.37
N ALA A 144 2.17 -0.34 11.66
CA ALA A 144 2.18 0.39 12.92
C ALA A 144 1.84 -0.51 14.11
N ARG A 145 0.82 -1.36 13.98
CA ARG A 145 0.39 -2.32 15.00
C ARG A 145 1.49 -3.30 15.40
N GLU A 146 2.15 -3.90 14.41
CA GLU A 146 3.18 -4.92 14.64
C GLU A 146 4.56 -4.31 14.95
N GLY A 147 4.66 -2.97 14.87
CA GLY A 147 5.83 -2.19 15.23
C GLY A 147 6.94 -2.28 14.19
N TRP A 148 6.58 -2.31 12.90
CA TRP A 148 7.49 -2.07 11.79
C TRP A 148 8.11 -0.67 11.91
N LYS A 149 9.28 -0.48 11.32
CA LYS A 149 9.98 0.81 11.28
C LYS A 149 10.72 0.96 9.97
N GLY A 150 10.70 2.17 9.41
CA GLY A 150 11.40 2.50 8.18
C GLY A 150 10.46 2.50 6.97
N PRO A 151 11.00 2.33 5.76
CA PRO A 151 10.22 2.43 4.54
C PRO A 151 9.13 1.34 4.52
N LEU A 152 7.98 1.72 4.00
CA LEU A 152 6.88 0.84 3.67
C LEU A 152 6.75 0.82 2.14
N PHE A 153 7.10 -0.30 1.51
CA PHE A 153 6.99 -0.43 0.06
C PHE A 153 5.61 -0.96 -0.28
N ILE A 154 4.82 -0.14 -0.96
CA ILE A 154 3.50 -0.48 -1.48
C ILE A 154 3.59 -0.46 -3.00
N GLN A 155 3.10 -1.54 -3.64
CA GLN A 155 3.22 -1.74 -5.07
C GLN A 155 1.87 -1.94 -5.75
N GLY A 156 1.70 -1.29 -6.89
CA GLY A 156 0.63 -1.57 -7.82
C GLY A 156 1.09 -2.69 -8.74
N ASP A 157 0.62 -3.90 -8.49
CA ASP A 157 1.02 -5.09 -9.24
C ASP A 157 0.23 -5.17 -10.56
N HIS A 158 0.87 -5.63 -11.63
CA HIS A 158 0.25 -5.81 -12.96
C HIS A 158 -0.82 -4.75 -13.27
N PHE A 159 -0.45 -3.47 -13.37
CA PHE A 159 -1.33 -2.40 -13.87
C PHE A 159 -1.49 -2.58 -15.38
N GLN A 160 -2.18 -3.67 -15.70
CA GLN A 160 -2.18 -4.30 -17.00
C GLN A 160 -3.23 -3.66 -17.90
N THR A 161 -2.87 -3.41 -19.15
CA THR A 161 -3.84 -2.97 -20.17
C THR A 161 -4.71 -4.12 -20.64
N LYS A 162 -6.02 -3.88 -20.76
CA LYS A 162 -6.99 -4.76 -21.38
C LYS A 162 -7.04 -4.53 -22.90
N VAL A 163 -7.09 -5.64 -23.64
CA VAL A 163 -7.13 -5.61 -25.11
C VAL A 163 -8.45 -6.14 -25.66
N VAL A 164 -8.79 -5.74 -26.88
CA VAL A 164 -9.87 -6.37 -27.67
C VAL A 164 -9.31 -7.59 -28.39
N GLU A 165 -8.15 -7.41 -29.03
CA GLU A 165 -7.33 -8.41 -29.73
C GLU A 165 -5.86 -8.07 -29.46
N PRO A 166 -4.91 -9.02 -29.64
CA PRO A 166 -3.47 -8.74 -29.48
C PRO A 166 -3.04 -7.48 -30.24
N GLY A 167 -2.30 -6.57 -29.58
CA GLY A 167 -1.89 -5.30 -30.19
C GLY A 167 -2.93 -4.18 -30.21
N VAL A 168 -4.20 -4.47 -29.88
CA VAL A 168 -5.30 -3.49 -29.94
C VAL A 168 -5.87 -3.20 -28.54
N PRO A 169 -5.49 -2.06 -27.92
CA PRO A 169 -6.04 -1.69 -26.61
C PRO A 169 -7.55 -1.47 -26.70
N LYS A 170 -8.27 -1.81 -25.63
CA LYS A 170 -9.67 -1.36 -25.49
C LYS A 170 -9.72 0.17 -25.48
N GLU A 171 -10.79 0.72 -26.03
CA GLU A 171 -11.00 2.17 -26.04
C GLU A 171 -10.95 2.72 -24.59
N GLY A 172 -10.18 3.80 -24.39
CA GLY A 172 -10.00 4.42 -23.08
C GLY A 172 -9.05 3.69 -22.12
N GLU A 173 -8.52 2.52 -22.48
CA GLU A 173 -7.79 1.67 -21.54
C GLU A 173 -6.48 2.30 -21.03
N VAL A 174 -5.72 2.92 -21.92
CA VAL A 174 -4.47 3.63 -21.54
C VAL A 174 -4.77 4.76 -20.56
N LYS A 175 -5.91 5.47 -20.75
CA LYS A 175 -6.34 6.50 -19.81
C LYS A 175 -6.69 5.90 -18.45
N ALA A 176 -7.39 4.77 -18.42
CA ALA A 176 -7.73 4.08 -17.18
C ALA A 176 -6.48 3.66 -16.39
N VAL A 177 -5.43 3.13 -17.05
CA VAL A 177 -4.15 2.80 -16.40
C VAL A 177 -3.47 4.06 -15.85
N LYS A 178 -3.46 5.16 -16.60
CA LYS A 178 -2.88 6.44 -16.14
C LYS A 178 -3.63 7.01 -14.93
N ASP A 179 -4.95 6.99 -14.97
CA ASP A 179 -5.79 7.49 -13.88
C ASP A 179 -5.58 6.64 -12.61
N LEU A 180 -5.57 5.31 -12.73
CA LEU A 180 -5.29 4.41 -11.62
C LEU A 180 -3.87 4.59 -11.07
N THR A 181 -2.88 4.78 -11.96
CA THR A 181 -1.48 5.05 -11.55
C THR A 181 -1.42 6.33 -10.72
N LYS A 182 -2.10 7.39 -11.15
CA LYS A 182 -2.16 8.65 -10.41
C LYS A 182 -2.82 8.47 -9.04
N GLU A 183 -3.99 7.84 -9.00
CA GLU A 183 -4.70 7.55 -7.75
C GLU A 183 -3.83 6.73 -6.79
N SER A 184 -3.09 5.75 -7.30
CA SER A 184 -2.21 4.89 -6.51
C SER A 184 -1.02 5.67 -5.96
N ILE A 185 -0.39 6.54 -6.76
CA ILE A 185 0.69 7.42 -6.30
C ILE A 185 0.19 8.36 -5.19
N ASP A 186 -1.00 8.96 -5.39
CA ASP A 186 -1.62 9.84 -4.39
C ASP A 186 -1.91 9.09 -3.07
N ALA A 187 -2.21 7.78 -3.15
CA ALA A 187 -2.40 6.90 -1.99
C ALA A 187 -1.10 6.40 -1.33
N GLY A 188 0.06 6.56 -1.97
CA GLY A 188 1.37 6.13 -1.45
C GLY A 188 1.97 4.89 -2.13
N PHE A 189 1.44 4.45 -3.26
CA PHE A 189 2.05 3.40 -4.08
C PHE A 189 3.19 4.02 -4.89
N TYR A 190 4.42 3.80 -4.44
CA TYR A 190 5.61 4.37 -5.08
C TYR A 190 6.44 3.34 -5.86
N ASN A 191 5.82 2.19 -6.12
CA ASN A 191 6.29 1.14 -7.02
C ASN A 191 5.07 0.75 -7.87
N ILE A 192 5.17 0.85 -9.19
CA ILE A 192 4.05 0.60 -10.11
C ILE A 192 4.56 -0.27 -11.25
N ASP A 193 4.03 -1.48 -11.34
CA ASP A 193 4.37 -2.43 -12.38
C ASP A 193 3.37 -2.26 -13.52
N ILE A 194 3.74 -1.45 -14.51
CA ILE A 194 2.93 -1.22 -15.70
C ILE A 194 3.12 -2.39 -16.67
N ASP A 195 2.04 -3.15 -16.89
CA ASP A 195 2.06 -4.31 -17.76
C ASP A 195 1.32 -4.03 -19.08
N THR A 196 2.07 -3.60 -20.09
CA THR A 196 1.56 -3.42 -21.46
C THR A 196 1.88 -4.60 -22.36
N SER A 197 2.30 -5.74 -21.81
CA SER A 197 2.69 -6.91 -22.61
C SER A 197 1.55 -7.45 -23.46
N THR A 198 0.30 -7.22 -23.05
CA THR A 198 -0.91 -7.57 -23.81
C THR A 198 -1.08 -6.75 -25.09
N LEU A 199 -0.41 -5.60 -25.20
CA LEU A 199 -0.38 -4.77 -26.42
C LEU A 199 0.65 -5.25 -27.43
N VAL A 200 1.32 -6.38 -27.19
CA VAL A 200 2.29 -6.95 -28.11
C VAL A 200 1.62 -8.08 -28.90
N ASP A 201 1.64 -7.98 -30.23
CA ASP A 201 1.15 -9.03 -31.13
C ASP A 201 2.31 -9.96 -31.52
N LEU A 202 2.51 -11.05 -30.76
CA LEU A 202 3.64 -11.97 -30.95
C LEU A 202 3.60 -12.75 -32.28
N ASP A 203 2.47 -12.75 -33.00
CA ASP A 203 2.35 -13.40 -34.32
C ASP A 203 3.05 -12.59 -35.43
N ARG A 204 3.55 -11.39 -35.11
CA ARG A 204 4.30 -10.55 -36.05
C ARG A 204 5.75 -11.01 -36.16
N GLU A 205 6.22 -11.09 -37.41
CA GLU A 205 7.54 -11.62 -37.78
C GLU A 205 8.76 -10.91 -37.18
N THR A 206 8.61 -9.67 -36.72
CA THR A 206 9.74 -8.84 -36.24
C THR A 206 9.29 -7.97 -35.08
N GLU A 207 10.17 -7.70 -34.12
CA GLU A 207 9.92 -6.81 -32.96
C GLU A 207 9.36 -5.43 -33.36
N LYS A 208 9.79 -4.88 -34.50
CA LYS A 208 9.27 -3.57 -34.99
C LYS A 208 7.81 -3.62 -35.45
N LYS A 209 7.33 -4.81 -35.83
CA LYS A 209 5.95 -5.05 -36.30
C LYS A 209 5.03 -5.52 -35.17
N GLN A 210 5.61 -6.06 -34.08
CA GLN A 210 4.93 -6.38 -32.83
C GLN A 210 4.50 -5.10 -32.11
#